data_AF-A0A7R9M1F6-F1
#
_entry.id   AF-A0A7R9M1F6-F1
#
_cell.length_a   1.000
_cell.length_b   1.000
_cell.length_c   1.000
_cell.angle_alpha   90.00
_cell.angle_beta   90.00
_cell.angle_gamma   90.00
#
_symmetry.space_group_name_H-M   'P 1'
#
loop_
_entity.id
_entity.type
_entity.pdbx_description
1 polymer ?
#
loop_
_entity_poly.entity_id
_entity_poly.type
_entity_poly.pdbx_seq_one_letter_code
_entity_poly.pdbx_strand_id
1 'polypeptide(L)'
;MRKLNDEYISVREEYEKMQNDLSKDIIADTAKYSDAIKDLDILLTYLDVMVGLASASLAPSIAYVRPKLLPKGSSGKIDVKQVRHPCLELQDNFSYIANDVSFDSETGKFYFITGPNMGGKSTYIRSVALC
;
A
#
# COMPACT_ATOMS: atom_id res chain seq x y z
N MET A 1 51.97 -40.41 -1.91
CA MET A 1 50.91 -39.81 -2.75
C MET A 1 49.53 -40.38 -2.42
N ARG A 2 49.24 -41.68 -2.60
CA ARG A 2 47.90 -42.25 -2.24
C ARG A 2 47.47 -42.04 -0.78
N LYS A 3 48.29 -42.44 0.19
CA LYS A 3 47.97 -42.27 1.62
C LYS A 3 47.64 -40.82 2.03
N LEU A 4 48.40 -39.85 1.51
CA LEU A 4 48.18 -38.43 1.80
C LEU A 4 46.88 -37.91 1.17
N ASN A 5 46.50 -38.44 -0.01
CA ASN A 5 45.25 -38.10 -0.65
C ASN A 5 44.05 -38.71 0.11
N ASP A 6 44.18 -39.95 0.60
CA ASP A 6 43.14 -40.61 1.38
C ASP A 6 42.92 -39.89 2.73
N GLU A 7 44.00 -39.47 3.39
CA GLU A 7 43.95 -38.65 4.61
C GLU A 7 43.34 -37.26 4.36
N TYR A 8 43.70 -36.60 3.25
CA TYR A 8 43.11 -35.33 2.86
C TYR A 8 41.59 -35.44 2.62
N ILE A 9 41.15 -36.49 1.93
CA ILE A 9 39.71 -36.73 1.68
C ILE A 9 38.98 -36.94 3.01
N SER A 10 39.53 -37.76 3.91
CA SER A 10 38.96 -38.00 5.25
C SER A 10 38.78 -36.70 6.05
N VAL A 11 39.85 -35.88 6.16
CA VAL A 11 39.80 -34.62 6.93
C VAL A 11 38.82 -33.64 6.29
N ARG A 12 38.76 -33.60 4.96
CA ARG A 12 37.82 -32.74 4.24
C ARG A 12 36.37 -33.15 4.49
N GLU A 13 36.07 -34.46 4.46
CA GLU A 13 34.72 -34.97 4.75
C GLU A 13 34.29 -34.66 6.18
N GLU A 14 35.20 -34.80 7.15
CA GLU A 14 34.94 -34.42 8.55
C GLU A 14 34.69 -32.92 8.71
N TYR A 15 35.48 -32.09 8.02
CA TYR A 15 35.30 -30.64 8.01
C TYR A 15 33.94 -30.24 7.43
N GLU A 16 33.58 -30.79 6.26
CA GLU A 16 32.29 -30.51 5.60
C GLU A 16 31.11 -30.96 6.47
N LYS A 17 31.25 -32.10 7.17
CA LYS A 17 30.25 -32.56 8.14
C LYS A 17 30.09 -31.59 9.30
N MET A 18 31.19 -31.21 9.95
CA MET A 18 31.17 -30.27 11.08
C MET A 18 30.56 -28.91 10.69
N GLN A 19 30.90 -28.41 9.50
CA GLN A 19 30.35 -27.17 8.97
C GLN A 19 28.83 -27.28 8.75
N ASN A 20 28.36 -28.39 8.19
CA ASN A 20 26.93 -28.61 7.98
C ASN A 20 26.16 -28.73 9.30
N ASP A 21 26.73 -29.39 10.30
CA ASP A 21 26.10 -29.54 11.60
C ASP A 21 26.01 -28.17 12.31
N LEU A 22 27.09 -27.38 12.30
CA LEU A 22 27.07 -26.00 12.83
C LEU A 22 26.04 -25.11 12.12
N SER A 23 25.92 -25.22 10.79
CA SER A 23 24.93 -24.46 10.02
C SER A 23 23.49 -24.80 10.45
N LYS A 24 23.20 -26.09 10.66
CA LYS A 24 21.89 -26.54 11.16
C LYS A 24 21.59 -26.00 12.55
N ASP A 25 22.58 -26.00 13.43
CA ASP A 25 22.42 -25.49 14.80
C ASP A 25 22.10 -23.99 14.78
N ILE A 26 22.82 -23.20 13.97
CA ILE A 26 22.56 -21.76 13.81
C ILE A 26 21.15 -21.50 13.26
N ILE A 27 20.71 -22.28 12.26
CA ILE A 27 19.36 -22.15 11.70
C ILE A 27 18.31 -22.50 12.77
N ALA A 28 18.50 -23.59 13.51
CA ALA A 28 17.58 -24.01 14.57
C ALA A 28 17.50 -22.97 15.70
N ASP A 29 18.62 -22.37 16.08
CA ASP A 29 18.66 -21.30 17.08
C ASP A 29 17.99 -20.02 16.56
N THR A 30 18.23 -19.66 15.30
CA THR A 30 17.59 -18.47 14.69
C THR A 30 16.08 -18.67 14.54
N ALA A 31 15.64 -19.89 14.20
CA ALA A 31 14.22 -20.22 14.04
C ALA A 31 13.40 -20.00 15.32
N LYS A 32 14.03 -20.05 16.51
CA LYS A 32 13.36 -19.74 17.79
C LYS A 32 12.85 -18.29 17.85
N TYR A 33 13.42 -17.38 17.05
CA TYR A 33 12.99 -15.98 16.97
C TYR A 33 11.95 -15.74 15.87
N SER A 34 11.46 -16.78 15.19
CA SER A 34 10.55 -16.62 14.05
C SER A 34 9.31 -15.79 14.38
N ASP A 35 8.72 -15.97 15.56
CA ASP A 35 7.51 -15.24 15.95
C ASP A 35 7.80 -13.76 16.21
N ALA A 36 8.91 -13.45 16.88
CA ALA A 36 9.34 -12.05 17.07
C ALA A 36 9.63 -11.35 15.74
N ILE A 37 10.20 -12.07 14.76
CA ILE A 37 10.43 -11.52 13.41
C ILE A 37 9.10 -11.26 12.70
N LYS A 38 8.09 -12.14 12.83
CA LYS A 38 6.76 -11.92 12.26
C LYS A 38 6.04 -10.73 12.89
N ASP A 39 6.15 -10.56 14.20
CA ASP A 39 5.56 -9.40 14.88
C ASP A 39 6.19 -8.10 14.38
N LEU A 40 7.52 -8.10 14.18
CA LEU A 40 8.24 -6.97 13.60
C LEU A 40 7.82 -6.71 12.16
N ASP A 41 7.65 -7.75 11.34
CA ASP A 41 7.19 -7.66 9.95
C ASP A 41 5.82 -6.96 9.85
N ILE A 42 4.88 -7.34 10.70
CA ILE A 42 3.57 -6.70 10.78
C ILE A 42 3.70 -5.23 11.15
N LEU A 43 4.51 -4.91 12.17
CA LEU A 43 4.72 -3.53 12.60
C LEU A 43 5.35 -2.67 11.49
N LEU A 44 6.38 -3.18 10.81
CA LEU A 44 7.03 -2.51 9.69
C LEU A 44 6.07 -2.31 8.52
N THR A 45 5.21 -3.29 8.24
CA THR A 45 4.17 -3.19 7.20
C THR A 45 3.21 -2.05 7.51
N TYR A 46 2.74 -1.94 8.75
CA TYR A 46 1.88 -0.81 9.14
C TYR A 46 2.59 0.53 8.98
N LEU A 47 3.86 0.61 9.39
CA LEU A 47 4.63 1.84 9.26
C LEU A 47 4.83 2.23 7.80
N ASP A 48 5.20 1.29 6.93
CA ASP A 48 5.43 1.50 5.50
C ASP A 48 4.16 2.01 4.81
N VAL A 49 3.02 1.37 5.06
CA VAL A 49 1.73 1.82 4.50
C VAL A 49 1.35 3.22 4.99
N MET A 50 1.53 3.52 6.28
CA MET A 50 1.17 4.84 6.82
C MET A 50 2.07 5.95 6.26
N VAL A 51 3.37 5.70 6.13
CA VAL A 51 4.32 6.64 5.52
C VAL A 51 4.03 6.80 4.03
N GLY A 52 3.72 5.72 3.32
CA GLY A 52 3.31 5.74 1.92
C GLY A 52 2.06 6.58 1.70
N LEU A 53 1.02 6.42 2.53
CA LEU A 53 -0.20 7.23 2.48
C LEU A 53 0.08 8.70 2.80
N ALA A 54 0.93 9.00 3.78
CA ALA A 54 1.31 10.36 4.13
C ALA A 54 2.07 11.04 2.97
N SER A 55 3.05 10.35 2.37
CA SER A 55 3.78 10.83 1.20
C SER A 55 2.84 11.07 0.01
N ALA A 56 1.98 10.10 -0.31
CA ALA A 56 1.00 10.22 -1.39
C ALA A 56 0.03 11.39 -1.18
N SER A 57 -0.34 11.70 0.06
CA SER A 57 -1.21 12.83 0.39
C SER A 57 -0.59 14.21 0.08
N LEU A 58 0.74 14.28 0.02
CA LEU A 58 1.50 15.51 -0.24
C LEU A 58 2.01 15.61 -1.69
N ALA A 59 1.86 14.56 -2.49
CA ALA A 59 2.35 14.50 -3.87
C ALA A 59 1.66 15.47 -4.84
N PRO A 60 0.32 15.68 -4.78
CA PRO A 60 -0.35 16.64 -5.65
C PRO A 60 -0.01 18.09 -5.30
N SER A 61 -0.29 19.02 -6.23
CA SER A 61 -0.09 20.46 -6.00
C SER A 61 -0.88 21.02 -4.82
N ILE A 62 -2.04 20.42 -4.51
CA ILE A 62 -2.84 20.69 -3.32
C ILE A 62 -2.96 19.39 -2.53
N ALA A 63 -2.40 19.39 -1.32
CA ALA A 63 -2.40 18.22 -0.43
C ALA A 63 -3.81 17.68 -0.17
N TYR A 64 -3.91 16.37 -0.01
CA TYR A 64 -5.15 15.72 0.39
C TYR A 64 -5.53 16.06 1.82
N VAL A 65 -6.84 16.01 2.07
CA VAL A 65 -7.43 16.32 3.36
C VAL A 65 -8.01 15.05 3.98
N ARG A 66 -7.90 14.94 5.30
CA ARG A 66 -8.51 13.83 6.04
C ARG A 66 -10.04 13.93 5.97
N PRO A 67 -10.75 12.91 5.45
CA PRO A 67 -12.20 12.95 5.38
C PRO A 67 -12.84 12.86 6.77
N LYS A 68 -14.01 13.49 6.93
CA LYS A 68 -14.85 13.34 8.12
C LYS A 68 -15.78 12.15 7.91
N LEU A 69 -15.49 11.05 8.59
CA LEU A 69 -16.30 9.84 8.51
C LEU A 69 -17.57 10.00 9.36
N LEU A 70 -18.72 9.70 8.77
CA LEU A 70 -19.98 9.64 9.49
C LEU A 70 -20.21 8.22 10.06
N PRO A 71 -20.92 8.09 11.19
CA PRO A 71 -21.26 6.78 11.74
C PRO A 71 -22.04 5.92 10.73
N LYS A 72 -21.80 4.62 10.77
CA LYS A 72 -22.55 3.65 9.96
C LYS A 72 -24.04 3.74 10.30
N GLY A 73 -24.90 3.79 9.28
CA GLY A 73 -26.35 3.93 9.45
C GLY A 73 -26.84 5.37 9.65
N SER A 74 -25.95 6.37 9.55
CA SER A 74 -26.33 7.78 9.44
C SER A 74 -27.05 8.08 8.12
N SER A 75 -27.38 9.36 7.87
CA SER A 75 -28.19 9.84 6.73
C SER A 75 -27.67 9.46 5.34
N GLY A 76 -26.47 8.88 5.22
CA GLY A 76 -25.82 8.56 3.96
C GLY A 76 -25.31 9.80 3.25
N LYS A 77 -24.96 10.85 4.03
CA LYS A 77 -24.49 12.11 3.50
C LYS A 77 -23.08 11.98 2.93
N ILE A 78 -22.88 12.47 1.71
CA ILE A 78 -21.58 12.66 1.08
C ILE A 78 -21.51 14.13 0.68
N ASP A 79 -20.59 14.88 1.26
CA ASP A 79 -20.40 16.31 0.94
C ASP A 79 -18.92 16.55 0.78
N VAL A 80 -18.48 16.63 -0.47
CA VAL A 80 -17.08 16.77 -0.84
C VAL A 80 -16.94 17.95 -1.77
N LYS A 81 -16.12 18.91 -1.34
CA LYS A 81 -15.85 20.15 -2.07
C LYS A 81 -14.56 20.02 -2.82
N GLN A 82 -14.53 20.57 -4.05
CA GLN A 82 -13.33 20.58 -4.88
C GLN A 82 -12.70 19.18 -5.07
N VAL A 83 -13.55 18.17 -5.32
CA VAL A 83 -13.15 16.81 -5.68
C VAL A 83 -12.28 16.84 -6.94
N ARG A 84 -11.18 16.11 -6.87
CA ARG A 84 -10.22 15.91 -7.97
C ARG A 84 -9.99 14.42 -8.16
N HIS A 85 -9.75 14.01 -9.41
CA HIS A 85 -9.44 12.61 -9.68
C HIS A 85 -7.98 12.33 -9.31
N PRO A 86 -7.67 11.49 -8.31
CA PRO A 86 -6.32 11.35 -7.76
C PRO A 86 -5.29 10.91 -8.82
N CYS A 87 -5.68 10.05 -9.76
CA CYS A 87 -4.76 9.60 -10.82
C CYS A 87 -4.60 10.60 -11.99
N LEU A 88 -5.60 11.45 -12.28
CA LEU A 88 -5.53 12.35 -13.44
C LEU A 88 -4.86 13.67 -13.08
N GLU A 89 -5.01 14.15 -11.83
CA GLU A 89 -4.36 15.40 -11.41
C GLU A 89 -2.82 15.28 -11.32
N LEU A 90 -2.31 14.06 -11.20
CA LEU A 90 -0.87 13.77 -11.17
C LEU A 90 -0.25 13.61 -12.56
N GLN A 91 -1.05 13.67 -13.64
CA GLN A 91 -0.53 13.56 -15.00
C GLN A 91 0.16 14.85 -15.45
N ASP A 92 1.32 14.70 -16.07
CA ASP A 92 2.05 15.83 -16.65
C ASP A 92 1.21 16.55 -17.72
N ASN A 93 1.27 17.89 -17.72
CA ASN A 93 0.55 18.76 -18.65
C ASN A 93 -0.99 18.63 -18.60
N PHE A 94 -1.55 18.05 -17.53
CA PHE A 94 -2.98 17.97 -17.32
C PHE A 94 -3.41 18.86 -16.15
N SER A 95 -4.31 19.83 -16.41
CA SER A 95 -4.92 20.63 -15.36
C SER A 95 -6.32 20.11 -15.07
N TYR A 96 -6.52 19.57 -13.87
CA TYR A 96 -7.81 19.04 -13.44
C TYR A 96 -8.68 20.14 -12.84
N ILE A 97 -9.88 20.37 -13.40
CA ILE A 97 -10.87 21.29 -12.84
C ILE A 97 -11.69 20.55 -11.77
N ALA A 98 -11.58 21.00 -10.52
CA ALA A 98 -12.25 20.40 -9.39
C ALA A 98 -13.77 20.61 -9.42
N ASN A 99 -14.54 19.65 -8.89
CA ASN A 99 -16.00 19.71 -8.84
C ASN A 99 -16.52 19.45 -7.43
N ASP A 100 -17.70 19.95 -7.11
CA ASP A 100 -18.38 19.66 -5.84
C ASP A 100 -19.32 18.45 -5.97
N VAL A 101 -19.55 17.76 -4.86
CA VAL A 101 -20.47 16.62 -4.74
C VAL A 101 -21.26 16.76 -3.44
N SER A 102 -22.58 16.63 -3.49
CA SER A 102 -23.44 16.74 -2.31
C SER A 102 -24.65 15.80 -2.35
N PHE A 103 -24.51 14.62 -1.79
CA PHE A 103 -25.62 13.72 -1.51
C PHE A 103 -26.10 13.94 -0.09
N ASP A 104 -27.35 14.36 0.08
CA ASP A 104 -28.04 14.38 1.37
C ASP A 104 -29.55 14.12 1.19
N SER A 105 -30.31 14.25 2.27
CA SER A 105 -31.77 14.05 2.26
C SER A 105 -32.54 15.13 1.49
N GLU A 106 -31.94 16.30 1.29
CA GLU A 106 -32.55 17.47 0.63
C GLU A 106 -32.18 17.52 -0.86
N THR A 107 -30.93 17.23 -1.21
CA THR A 107 -30.40 17.23 -2.59
C THR A 107 -30.71 15.95 -3.37
N GLY A 108 -31.07 14.88 -2.66
CA GLY A 108 -31.41 13.59 -3.26
C GLY A 108 -30.21 12.67 -3.42
N LYS A 109 -30.51 11.36 -3.50
CA LYS A 109 -29.50 10.28 -3.55
C LYS A 109 -29.16 9.81 -4.97
N PHE A 110 -29.68 10.50 -5.99
CA PHE A 110 -29.53 10.10 -7.39
C PHE A 110 -29.35 11.32 -8.29
N TYR A 111 -28.36 11.28 -9.17
CA TYR A 111 -28.06 12.37 -10.10
C TYR A 111 -28.28 11.95 -11.55
N PHE A 112 -28.96 12.82 -12.30
CA PHE A 112 -29.00 12.76 -13.76
C PHE A 112 -27.96 13.71 -14.35
N ILE A 113 -26.85 13.16 -14.82
CA ILE A 113 -25.73 13.93 -15.36
C ILE A 113 -25.79 13.92 -16.89
N THR A 114 -26.06 15.08 -17.49
CA THR A 114 -26.13 15.26 -18.95
C THR A 114 -25.01 16.19 -19.44
N GLY A 115 -24.76 16.22 -20.75
CA GLY A 115 -23.75 17.10 -21.35
C GLY A 115 -23.02 16.50 -22.55
N PRO A 116 -22.27 17.30 -23.31
CA PRO A 116 -21.60 16.89 -24.55
C PRO A 116 -20.56 15.79 -24.33
N ASN A 117 -20.21 15.06 -25.39
CA ASN A 117 -19.11 14.10 -25.33
C ASN A 117 -17.80 14.79 -24.94
N MET A 118 -16.92 14.10 -24.22
CA MET A 118 -15.66 14.62 -23.66
C MET A 118 -15.81 15.75 -22.62
N GLY A 119 -17.04 16.14 -22.23
CA GLY A 119 -17.30 17.12 -21.17
C GLY A 119 -17.03 16.63 -19.73
N GLY A 120 -16.21 15.59 -19.54
CA GLY A 120 -15.79 15.14 -18.21
C GLY A 120 -16.83 14.35 -17.39
N LYS A 121 -18.02 14.04 -17.93
CA LYS A 121 -19.09 13.32 -17.20
C LYS A 121 -18.62 12.02 -16.54
N SER A 122 -17.96 11.14 -17.31
CA SER A 122 -17.43 9.87 -16.79
C SER A 122 -16.29 10.09 -15.80
N THR A 123 -15.48 11.13 -16.02
CA THR A 123 -14.41 11.52 -15.10
C THR A 123 -14.99 11.96 -13.76
N TYR A 124 -16.00 12.83 -13.76
CA TYR A 124 -16.70 13.27 -12.55
C TYR A 124 -17.19 12.09 -11.72
N ILE A 125 -17.94 11.16 -12.34
CA ILE A 125 -18.48 9.98 -11.64
C ILE A 125 -17.36 9.13 -11.03
N ARG A 126 -16.27 8.91 -11.76
CA ARG A 126 -15.11 8.14 -11.24
C ARG A 126 -14.41 8.87 -10.10
N SER A 127 -14.27 10.19 -10.18
CA SER A 127 -13.68 10.98 -9.09
C SER A 127 -14.53 10.87 -7.82
N VAL A 128 -15.86 10.94 -7.95
CA VAL A 128 -16.76 10.75 -6.79
C VAL A 128 -16.64 9.35 -6.20
N ALA A 129 -16.45 8.31 -7.02
CA ALA A 129 -16.36 6.93 -6.55
C ALA A 129 -15.00 6.60 -5.89
N LEU A 130 -13.93 7.31 -6.25
CA LEU A 130 -12.59 7.09 -5.72
C LEU A 130 -12.29 7.88 -4.44
N CYS A 131 -12.98 9.02 -4.24
CA CYS A 131 -12.83 9.89 -3.07
C CYS A 131 -13.79 9.50 -1.95
#